data_AF-A0A6J4JQX0-F1
#
_entry.id   AF-A0A6J4JQX0-F1
#
_cell.length_a   1.000
_cell.length_b   1.000
_cell.length_c   1.000
_cell.angle_alpha   90.00
_cell.angle_beta   90.00
_cell.angle_gamma   90.00
#
_symmetry.space_group_name_H-M   'P 1'
#
loop_
_entity.id
_entity.type
_entity.pdbx_description
1 polymer ?
#
loop_
_entity_poly.entity_id
_entity_poly.type
_entity_poly.pdbx_seq_one_letter_code
_entity_poly.pdbx_strand_id
1 'polypeptide(L)'
;MGCPDWPRCFGTWVPPTNASELPANYQEIYSQKRKAKNDRLAETLRRMGFEATANLITNDPAMFEEAPFNPLRTWIEYGNRLIGVLIGFFIFITAVLSFRYFRRDPAITWLSVLALVLVGFEGWLGSIVVSTNLLPGTITVHMLLAIAIVCLLIYVVARSYDGLVPVKLKGGKTSVNALLALGLLLSVGQV
;
A
#
# COMPACT_ATOMS: atom_id res chain seq x y z
N MET A 1 9.67 11.78 -10.90
CA MET A 1 9.30 10.66 -10.01
C MET A 1 10.43 10.45 -9.00
N GLY A 2 10.20 9.70 -7.92
CA GLY A 2 11.24 9.39 -6.94
C GLY A 2 12.01 8.14 -7.33
N CYS A 3 11.48 6.96 -6.98
CA CYS A 3 12.22 5.70 -7.01
C CYS A 3 11.64 4.67 -7.99
N PRO A 4 12.29 4.39 -9.14
CA PRO A 4 11.67 3.58 -10.20
C PRO A 4 11.65 2.07 -9.91
N ASP A 5 12.57 1.57 -9.09
CA ASP A 5 12.75 0.14 -8.85
C ASP A 5 12.48 -0.22 -7.37
N TRP A 6 12.30 -1.51 -7.08
CA TRP A 6 12.29 -2.10 -5.74
C TRP A 6 12.87 -3.53 -5.84
N PRO A 7 13.68 -4.04 -4.88
CA PRO A 7 14.03 -3.48 -3.56
C PRO A 7 15.15 -2.43 -3.57
N ARG A 8 15.76 -2.20 -4.73
CA ARG A 8 16.78 -1.17 -4.94
C ARG A 8 16.15 0.08 -5.56
N CYS A 9 16.79 1.22 -5.38
CA CYS A 9 16.43 2.47 -6.03
C CYS A 9 17.49 2.87 -7.05
N PHE A 10 17.12 3.06 -8.32
CA PHE A 10 18.10 3.31 -9.40
C PHE A 10 19.22 2.24 -9.47
N GLY A 11 18.89 0.98 -9.17
CA GLY A 11 19.85 -0.12 -9.15
C GLY A 11 20.74 -0.24 -7.92
N THR A 12 20.67 0.70 -6.96
CA THR A 12 21.46 0.73 -5.72
C THR A 12 20.58 0.56 -4.46
N TRP A 13 21.17 0.06 -3.36
CA TRP A 13 20.46 -0.09 -2.07
C TRP A 13 20.35 1.23 -1.28
N VAL A 14 21.25 2.17 -1.58
CA VAL A 14 21.21 3.54 -1.07
C VAL A 14 20.84 4.42 -2.25
N PRO A 15 19.69 5.13 -2.21
CA PRO A 15 19.29 5.98 -3.31
C PRO A 15 20.32 7.08 -3.58
N PRO A 16 20.50 7.46 -4.86
CA PRO A 16 21.43 8.52 -5.23
C PRO A 16 21.02 9.86 -4.60
N THR A 17 22.02 10.69 -4.33
CA THR A 17 21.80 12.03 -3.76
C THR A 17 21.83 13.12 -4.82
N ASN A 18 22.45 12.85 -5.97
CA ASN A 18 22.56 13.77 -7.10
C ASN A 18 22.37 13.08 -8.46
N ALA A 19 21.97 13.86 -9.46
CA ALA A 19 21.76 13.37 -10.83
C ALA A 19 23.05 12.86 -11.50
N SER A 20 24.21 13.35 -11.08
CA SER A 20 25.53 12.93 -11.60
C SER A 20 25.90 11.49 -11.24
N GLU A 21 25.22 10.89 -10.25
CA GLU A 21 25.38 9.49 -9.88
C GLU A 21 24.63 8.53 -10.83
N LEU A 22 23.81 9.09 -11.74
CA LEU A 22 23.02 8.33 -12.71
C LEU A 22 23.72 8.30 -14.09
N PRO A 23 23.56 7.21 -14.86
CA PRO A 23 24.06 7.16 -16.23
C PRO A 23 23.36 8.23 -17.10
N ALA A 24 24.05 8.75 -18.12
CA ALA A 24 23.55 9.84 -18.95
C ALA A 24 22.19 9.52 -19.63
N ASN A 25 21.92 8.24 -19.91
CA ASN A 25 20.68 7.76 -20.54
C ASN A 25 19.67 7.18 -19.53
N TYR A 26 19.74 7.54 -18.25
CA TYR A 26 18.84 6.98 -17.22
C TYR A 26 17.36 7.16 -17.57
N GLN A 27 16.96 8.32 -18.10
CA GLN A 27 15.56 8.63 -18.40
C GLN A 27 14.96 7.64 -19.41
N GLU A 28 15.72 7.30 -20.45
CA GLU A 28 15.28 6.34 -21.45
C GLU A 28 15.14 4.93 -20.85
N ILE A 29 16.13 4.50 -20.06
CA ILE A 29 16.12 3.18 -19.40
C ILE A 29 14.87 3.03 -18.51
N TYR A 30 14.58 4.01 -17.67
CA TYR A 30 13.45 3.93 -16.72
C TYR A 30 12.10 4.16 -17.39
N SER A 31 12.04 4.93 -18.48
CA SER A 31 10.81 5.12 -19.26
C SER A 31 10.42 3.81 -19.95
N GLN A 32 11.39 3.11 -20.56
CA GLN A 32 11.17 1.79 -21.16
C GLN A 32 10.76 0.75 -20.12
N LYS A 33 11.39 0.74 -18.92
CA LYS A 33 10.98 -0.14 -17.82
C LYS A 33 9.53 0.12 -17.39
N ARG A 34 9.12 1.39 -17.23
CA ARG A 34 7.74 1.72 -16.87
C ARG A 34 6.76 1.28 -17.95
N LYS A 35 7.10 1.47 -19.22
CA LYS A 35 6.29 0.99 -20.35
C LYS A 35 6.08 -0.52 -20.30
N ALA A 36 7.15 -1.29 -20.17
CA ALA A 36 7.05 -2.74 -20.07
C ALA A 36 6.22 -3.20 -18.86
N LYS A 37 6.26 -2.48 -17.73
CA LYS A 37 5.44 -2.76 -16.55
C LYS A 37 3.96 -2.45 -16.80
N ASN A 38 3.67 -1.31 -17.40
CA ASN A 38 2.32 -0.87 -17.73
C ASN A 38 1.67 -1.78 -18.78
N ASP A 39 2.43 -2.25 -19.78
CA ASP A 39 1.95 -3.21 -20.78
C ASP A 39 1.52 -4.54 -20.12
N ARG A 40 2.30 -5.05 -19.16
CA ARG A 40 1.96 -6.27 -18.39
C ARG A 40 0.70 -6.07 -17.53
N LEU A 41 0.55 -4.90 -16.93
CA LEU A 41 -0.65 -4.55 -16.17
C LEU A 41 -1.87 -4.46 -17.09
N ALA A 42 -1.75 -3.80 -18.24
CA ALA A 42 -2.81 -3.67 -19.23
C ALA A 42 -3.30 -5.04 -19.73
N GLU A 43 -2.38 -5.97 -19.98
CA GLU A 43 -2.73 -7.35 -20.33
C GLU A 43 -3.51 -8.06 -19.23
N THR A 44 -3.11 -7.88 -17.97
CA THR A 44 -3.82 -8.44 -16.81
C THR A 44 -5.22 -7.82 -16.67
N LEU A 45 -5.34 -6.51 -16.85
CA LEU A 45 -6.61 -5.79 -16.82
C LEU A 45 -7.56 -6.23 -17.94
N ARG A 46 -7.06 -6.45 -19.16
CA ARG A 46 -7.85 -7.01 -20.27
C ARG A 46 -8.43 -8.37 -19.93
N ARG A 47 -7.62 -9.26 -19.33
CA ARG A 47 -8.08 -10.58 -18.89
C ARG A 47 -9.17 -10.52 -17.81
N MET A 48 -9.18 -9.46 -17.01
CA MET A 48 -10.21 -9.21 -15.99
C MET A 48 -11.42 -8.42 -16.53
N GLY A 49 -11.46 -8.10 -17.83
CA GLY A 49 -12.57 -7.39 -18.48
C GLY A 49 -12.50 -5.86 -18.43
N PHE A 50 -11.39 -5.27 -17.97
CA PHE A 50 -11.20 -3.81 -17.85
C PHE A 50 -10.52 -3.22 -19.10
N GLU A 51 -11.12 -3.41 -20.29
CA GLU A 51 -10.50 -2.99 -21.56
C GLU A 51 -10.28 -1.48 -21.67
N ALA A 52 -11.24 -0.67 -21.22
CA ALA A 52 -11.13 0.79 -21.27
C ALA A 52 -9.94 1.30 -20.43
N THR A 53 -9.75 0.76 -19.22
CA THR A 53 -8.63 1.11 -18.34
C THR A 53 -7.29 0.63 -18.90
N ALA A 54 -7.25 -0.57 -19.49
CA ALA A 54 -6.05 -1.09 -20.13
C ALA A 54 -5.61 -0.21 -21.32
N ASN A 55 -6.56 0.25 -22.13
CA ASN A 55 -6.28 1.13 -23.27
C ASN A 55 -5.87 2.55 -22.82
N LEU A 56 -6.42 3.06 -21.71
CA LEU A 56 -5.98 4.32 -21.12
C LEU A 56 -4.51 4.25 -20.67
N ILE A 57 -4.13 3.19 -19.96
CA ILE A 57 -2.76 3.01 -19.42
C ILE A 57 -1.71 2.85 -20.54
N THR A 58 -2.08 2.22 -21.67
CA THR A 58 -1.14 1.92 -22.76
C THR A 58 -0.96 3.09 -23.72
N ASN A 59 -2.00 3.91 -23.93
CA ASN A 59 -2.01 4.92 -24.99
C ASN A 59 -1.81 6.36 -24.48
N ASP A 60 -1.80 6.60 -23.17
CA ASP A 60 -1.59 7.94 -22.61
C ASP A 60 -0.10 8.37 -22.66
N PRO A 61 0.27 9.38 -23.47
CA PRO A 61 1.64 9.87 -23.58
C PRO A 61 2.18 10.40 -22.25
N ALA A 62 1.31 10.94 -21.39
CA ALA A 62 1.68 11.52 -20.11
C ALA A 62 2.25 10.47 -19.13
N MET A 63 1.97 9.18 -19.34
CA MET A 63 2.51 8.09 -18.53
C MET A 63 4.00 7.81 -18.80
N PHE A 64 4.55 8.35 -19.90
CA PHE A 64 5.93 8.10 -20.34
C PHE A 64 6.86 9.30 -20.17
N GLU A 65 6.34 10.48 -19.79
CA GLU A 65 7.16 11.65 -19.50
C GLU A 65 7.91 11.50 -18.16
N GLU A 66 9.21 11.25 -18.25
CA GLU A 66 10.12 11.22 -17.11
C GLU A 66 10.36 12.65 -16.59
N ALA A 67 9.76 13.01 -15.46
CA ALA A 67 10.20 14.20 -14.73
C ALA A 67 11.69 14.08 -14.34
N PRO A 68 12.47 15.18 -14.37
CA PRO A 68 13.89 15.16 -14.05
C PRO A 68 14.15 14.60 -12.65
N PHE A 69 15.35 14.06 -12.46
CA PHE A 69 15.74 13.46 -11.18
C PHE A 69 15.60 14.48 -10.05
N ASN A 70 14.97 14.07 -8.96
CA ASN A 70 14.83 14.88 -7.75
C ASN A 70 15.17 14.02 -6.51
N PRO A 71 16.23 14.35 -5.77
CA PRO A 71 16.68 13.53 -4.65
C PRO A 71 15.66 13.52 -3.50
N LEU A 72 15.01 14.65 -3.21
CA LEU A 72 14.00 14.73 -2.14
C LEU A 72 12.85 13.76 -2.39
N ARG A 73 12.29 13.75 -3.61
CA ARG A 73 11.21 12.83 -3.98
C ARG A 73 11.66 11.37 -3.92
N THR A 74 12.88 11.10 -4.36
CA THR A 74 13.48 9.76 -4.35
C THR A 74 13.58 9.20 -2.93
N TRP A 75 14.09 10.00 -1.99
CA TRP A 75 14.25 9.59 -0.60
C TRP A 75 12.93 9.49 0.16
N ILE A 76 11.97 10.40 -0.06
CA ILE A 76 10.63 10.30 0.53
C ILE A 76 9.97 8.98 0.10
N GLU A 77 10.03 8.66 -1.19
CA GLU A 77 9.42 7.45 -1.73
C GLU A 77 10.10 6.18 -1.22
N TYR A 78 11.44 6.13 -1.24
CA TYR A 78 12.19 4.97 -0.74
C TYR A 78 12.02 4.77 0.76
N GLY A 79 12.03 5.84 1.55
CA GLY A 79 11.78 5.80 2.99
C GLY A 79 10.38 5.27 3.32
N ASN A 80 9.36 5.73 2.59
CA ASN A 80 8.01 5.21 2.74
C ASN A 80 7.91 3.71 2.45
N ARG A 81 8.61 3.21 1.42
CA ARG A 81 8.65 1.77 1.11
C ARG A 81 9.36 0.96 2.20
N LEU A 82 10.44 1.49 2.77
CA LEU A 82 11.15 0.83 3.89
C LEU A 82 10.27 0.73 5.14
N ILE A 83 9.53 1.79 5.46
CA ILE A 83 8.53 1.78 6.55
C ILE A 83 7.45 0.72 6.27
N GLY A 84 6.96 0.63 5.02
CA GLY A 84 6.00 -0.40 4.62
C GLY A 84 6.50 -1.82 4.86
N VAL A 85 7.76 -2.11 4.52
CA VAL A 85 8.39 -3.42 4.81
C VAL A 85 8.49 -3.67 6.31
N LEU A 86 8.88 -2.67 7.09
CA LEU A 86 8.97 -2.78 8.54
C LEU A 86 7.60 -3.10 9.17
N ILE A 87 6.52 -2.45 8.71
CA ILE A 87 5.15 -2.75 9.13
C ILE A 87 4.78 -4.19 8.75
N GLY A 88 5.08 -4.63 7.52
CA GLY A 88 4.86 -6.00 7.07
C GLY A 88 5.56 -7.03 7.98
N PHE A 89 6.79 -6.72 8.42
CA PHE A 89 7.54 -7.57 9.36
C PHE A 89 6.87 -7.64 10.74
N PHE A 90 6.36 -6.52 11.27
CA PHE A 90 5.61 -6.53 12.53
C PHE A 90 4.30 -7.30 12.45
N ILE A 91 3.57 -7.21 11.33
CA ILE A 91 2.37 -8.01 11.09
C ILE A 91 2.71 -9.50 10.97
N PHE A 92 3.82 -9.84 10.31
CA PHE A 92 4.30 -11.22 10.22
C PHE A 92 4.62 -11.80 11.61
N ILE A 93 5.36 -11.06 12.44
CA ILE A 93 5.63 -11.47 13.83
C ILE A 93 4.31 -11.64 14.60
N THR A 94 3.37 -10.70 14.44
CA THR A 94 2.05 -10.77 15.09
C THR A 94 1.31 -12.05 14.71
N ALA A 95 1.29 -12.40 13.42
CA ALA A 95 0.71 -13.64 12.93
C ALA A 95 1.41 -14.87 13.54
N VAL A 96 2.74 -14.92 13.57
CA VAL A 96 3.50 -16.03 14.19
C VAL A 96 3.20 -16.16 15.69
N LEU A 97 3.19 -15.06 16.45
CA LEU A 97 2.91 -15.08 17.89
C LEU A 97 1.44 -15.44 18.18
N SER A 98 0.52 -15.08 17.28
CA SER A 98 -0.90 -15.39 17.41
C SER A 98 -1.21 -16.89 17.47
N PHE A 99 -0.33 -17.76 16.95
CA PHE A 99 -0.53 -19.22 17.02
C PHE A 99 -0.54 -19.75 18.47
N ARG A 100 0.06 -19.01 19.41
CA ARG A 100 -0.02 -19.34 20.85
C ARG A 100 -1.45 -19.29 21.40
N TYR A 101 -2.32 -18.52 20.74
CA TYR A 101 -3.74 -18.36 21.09
C TYR A 101 -4.65 -19.36 20.40
N PHE A 102 -4.15 -20.18 19.47
CA PHE A 102 -4.97 -21.07 18.63
C PHE A 102 -5.87 -22.04 19.43
N ARG A 103 -5.41 -22.48 20.61
CA ARG A 103 -6.16 -23.37 21.52
C ARG A 103 -7.16 -22.65 22.41
N ARG A 104 -7.00 -21.34 22.64
CA ARG A 104 -7.88 -20.53 23.52
C ARG A 104 -8.91 -19.76 22.71
N ASP A 105 -8.46 -19.07 21.69
CA ASP A 105 -9.30 -18.30 20.78
C ASP A 105 -8.70 -18.32 19.36
N PRO A 106 -9.10 -19.29 18.52
CA PRO A 106 -8.53 -19.46 17.18
C PRO A 106 -8.83 -18.27 16.25
N ALA A 107 -9.82 -17.43 16.56
CA ALA A 107 -10.11 -16.26 15.75
C ALA A 107 -8.95 -15.27 15.75
N ILE A 108 -8.23 -15.11 16.87
CA ILE A 108 -7.05 -14.23 16.94
C ILE A 108 -6.00 -14.68 15.92
N THR A 109 -5.77 -15.99 15.81
CA THR A 109 -4.82 -16.56 14.84
C THR A 109 -5.30 -16.34 13.42
N TRP A 110 -6.54 -16.70 13.10
CA TRP A 110 -7.07 -16.57 11.74
C TRP A 110 -7.10 -15.12 11.25
N LEU A 111 -7.47 -14.17 12.11
CA LEU A 111 -7.52 -12.75 11.77
C LEU A 111 -6.13 -12.13 11.64
N SER A 112 -5.15 -12.59 12.43
CA SER A 112 -3.75 -12.16 12.27
C SER A 112 -3.13 -12.68 10.96
N VAL A 113 -3.42 -13.94 10.60
CA VAL A 113 -3.02 -14.50 9.30
C VAL A 113 -3.72 -13.78 8.15
N LEU A 114 -5.00 -13.47 8.29
CA LEU A 114 -5.73 -12.66 7.30
C LEU A 114 -5.07 -11.28 7.14
N ALA A 115 -4.72 -10.59 8.23
CA ALA A 115 -4.02 -9.31 8.17
C ALA A 115 -2.68 -9.40 7.43
N LEU A 116 -1.94 -10.51 7.60
CA LEU A 116 -0.70 -10.78 6.87
C LEU A 116 -0.94 -10.94 5.36
N VAL A 117 -1.99 -11.67 4.96
CA VAL A 117 -2.35 -11.82 3.54
C VAL A 117 -2.77 -10.47 2.96
N LEU A 118 -3.60 -9.71 3.68
CA LEU A 118 -4.09 -8.41 3.24
C LEU A 118 -2.96 -7.39 3.09
N VAL A 119 -1.97 -7.33 4.00
CA VAL A 119 -0.82 -6.41 3.82
C VAL A 119 0.06 -6.81 2.64
N GLY A 120 0.15 -8.10 2.31
CA GLY A 120 0.82 -8.56 1.09
C GLY A 120 0.11 -8.08 -0.18
N PHE A 121 -1.21 -8.18 -0.21
CA PHE A 121 -2.03 -7.65 -1.30
C PHE A 121 -1.95 -6.12 -1.38
N GLU A 122 -1.92 -5.44 -0.24
CA GLU A 122 -1.76 -3.99 -0.15
C GLU A 122 -0.40 -3.52 -0.68
N GLY A 123 0.68 -4.23 -0.38
CA GLY A 123 2.00 -3.95 -0.95
C GLY A 123 2.03 -4.13 -2.47
N TRP A 124 1.31 -5.13 -3.00
CA TRP A 124 1.14 -5.32 -4.44
C TRP A 124 0.38 -4.14 -5.09
N LEU A 125 -0.75 -3.71 -4.49
CA LEU A 125 -1.50 -2.53 -4.94
C LEU A 125 -0.64 -1.26 -4.90
N GLY A 126 0.13 -1.04 -3.83
CA GLY A 126 1.04 0.11 -3.72
C GLY A 126 2.07 0.14 -4.86
N SER A 127 2.55 -1.01 -5.30
CA SER A 127 3.46 -1.10 -6.47
C SER A 127 2.78 -0.67 -7.78
N ILE A 128 1.47 -0.88 -7.91
CA ILE A 128 0.67 -0.48 -9.08
C ILE A 128 0.47 1.04 -9.06
N VAL A 129 0.05 1.59 -7.92
CA VAL A 129 -0.19 3.03 -7.70
C VAL A 129 1.00 3.89 -8.13
N VAL A 130 2.23 3.45 -7.81
CA VAL A 130 3.45 4.15 -8.20
C VAL A 130 3.68 4.13 -9.71
N SER A 131 3.39 3.01 -10.39
CA SER A 131 3.59 2.89 -11.84
C SER A 131 2.50 3.56 -12.68
N THR A 132 1.30 3.74 -12.12
CA THR A 132 0.14 4.33 -12.80
C THR A 132 0.05 5.84 -12.61
N ASN A 133 1.16 6.52 -12.30
CA ASN A 133 1.23 7.96 -12.06
C ASN A 133 0.09 8.50 -11.17
N LEU A 134 -0.16 7.82 -10.04
CA LEU A 134 -1.15 8.27 -9.05
C LEU A 134 -2.60 8.31 -9.59
N LEU A 135 -2.96 7.38 -10.48
CA LEU A 135 -4.33 7.21 -10.97
C LEU A 135 -5.34 7.21 -9.79
N PRO A 136 -6.26 8.19 -9.70
CA PRO A 136 -7.05 8.44 -8.49
C PRO A 136 -7.76 7.21 -7.94
N GLY A 137 -8.37 6.40 -8.82
CA GLY A 137 -9.07 5.18 -8.42
C GLY A 137 -8.18 4.13 -7.74
N THR A 138 -6.92 3.99 -8.18
CA THR A 138 -5.99 3.01 -7.59
C THR A 138 -5.53 3.42 -6.19
N ILE A 139 -5.34 4.72 -5.95
CA ILE A 139 -4.97 5.26 -4.64
C ILE A 139 -6.11 5.06 -3.65
N THR A 140 -7.35 5.34 -4.05
CA THR A 140 -8.51 5.19 -3.17
C THR A 140 -8.66 3.75 -2.69
N VAL A 141 -8.55 2.78 -3.61
CA VAL A 141 -8.64 1.35 -3.25
C VAL A 141 -7.53 0.96 -2.26
N HIS A 142 -6.29 1.42 -2.50
CA HIS A 142 -5.17 1.20 -1.60
C HIS A 142 -5.46 1.77 -0.20
N MET A 143 -5.80 3.07 -0.10
CA MET A 143 -6.06 3.71 1.20
C MET A 143 -7.22 3.09 1.99
N LEU A 144 -8.30 2.70 1.31
CA LEU A 144 -9.42 2.01 1.95
C LEU A 144 -9.01 0.63 2.50
N LEU A 145 -8.18 -0.10 1.75
CA LEU A 145 -7.63 -1.37 2.21
C LEU A 145 -6.69 -1.18 3.40
N ALA A 146 -5.81 -0.17 3.38
CA ALA A 146 -4.97 0.19 4.53
C ALA A 146 -5.80 0.40 5.80
N ILE A 147 -6.88 1.18 5.72
CA ILE A 147 -7.78 1.44 6.86
C ILE A 147 -8.44 0.15 7.35
N ALA A 148 -8.90 -0.72 6.43
CA ALA A 148 -9.49 -2.00 6.79
C ALA A 148 -8.50 -2.90 7.54
N ILE A 149 -7.23 -2.95 7.12
CA ILE A 149 -6.17 -3.70 7.80
C ILE A 149 -5.92 -3.12 9.20
N VAL A 150 -5.88 -1.79 9.35
CA VAL A 150 -5.71 -1.15 10.66
C VAL A 150 -6.86 -1.50 11.60
N CYS A 151 -8.11 -1.41 11.14
CA CYS A 151 -9.27 -1.80 11.93
C CYS A 151 -9.23 -3.29 12.34
N LEU A 152 -8.83 -4.17 11.42
CA LEU A 152 -8.66 -5.60 11.68
C LEU A 152 -7.60 -5.85 12.78
N LEU A 153 -6.44 -5.20 12.70
CA LEU A 153 -5.38 -5.33 13.70
C LEU A 153 -5.81 -4.78 15.07
N ILE A 154 -6.50 -3.64 15.12
CA ILE A 154 -7.07 -3.09 16.36
C ILE A 154 -8.06 -4.08 16.98
N TYR A 155 -8.91 -4.71 16.17
CA TYR A 155 -9.84 -5.73 16.65
C TYR A 155 -9.12 -6.96 17.21
N VAL A 156 -8.08 -7.46 16.53
CA VAL A 156 -7.25 -8.56 17.03
C VAL A 156 -6.64 -8.23 18.39
N VAL A 157 -6.10 -7.02 18.53
CA VAL A 157 -5.55 -6.54 19.80
C VAL A 157 -6.64 -6.49 20.87
N ALA A 158 -7.77 -5.83 20.60
CA ALA A 158 -8.88 -5.72 21.55
C ALA A 158 -9.37 -7.10 22.04
N ARG A 159 -9.52 -8.06 21.12
CA ARG A 159 -9.92 -9.44 21.44
C ARG A 159 -8.86 -10.19 22.25
N SER A 160 -7.58 -9.92 22.03
CA SER A 160 -6.50 -10.54 22.82
C SER A 160 -6.45 -10.07 24.28
N TYR A 161 -6.96 -8.86 24.56
CA TYR A 161 -7.08 -8.29 25.91
C TYR A 161 -8.41 -8.64 26.60
N ASP A 162 -9.37 -9.22 25.89
CA ASP A 162 -10.68 -9.58 26.44
C ASP A 162 -10.50 -10.62 27.56
N GLY A 163 -11.01 -10.29 28.76
CA GLY A 163 -10.83 -11.08 29.99
C GLY A 163 -9.54 -10.81 30.79
N LEU A 164 -8.56 -10.07 30.27
CA LEU A 164 -7.36 -9.64 31.02
C LEU A 164 -7.51 -8.26 31.66
N VAL A 165 -8.28 -7.38 31.03
CA VAL A 165 -8.54 -6.01 31.51
C VAL A 165 -10.05 -5.82 31.63
N PRO A 166 -10.59 -5.42 32.79
CA PRO A 166 -12.00 -5.06 32.89
C PRO A 166 -12.25 -3.77 32.13
N VAL A 167 -12.58 -3.89 30.84
CA VAL A 167 -12.95 -2.74 30.00
C VAL A 167 -14.34 -2.27 30.44
N LYS A 168 -14.39 -1.26 31.30
CA LYS A 168 -15.62 -0.49 31.52
C LYS A 168 -15.89 0.36 30.28
N LEU A 169 -16.63 -0.21 29.32
CA LEU A 169 -17.17 0.55 28.20
C LEU A 169 -18.14 1.60 28.79
N LYS A 170 -17.67 2.84 28.95
CA LYS A 170 -18.58 3.98 29.05
C LYS A 170 -19.38 3.98 27.76
N GLY A 171 -20.69 3.73 27.84
CA GLY A 171 -21.56 3.65 26.67
C GLY A 171 -21.23 4.74 25.65
N GLY A 172 -20.91 4.32 24.43
CA GLY A 172 -20.44 5.22 23.39
C GLY A 172 -21.43 6.36 23.21
N LYS A 173 -20.98 7.60 23.36
CA LYS A 173 -21.82 8.77 23.08
C LYS A 173 -22.22 8.69 21.61
N THR A 174 -23.53 8.69 21.32
CA THR A 174 -24.10 8.62 19.97
C THR A 174 -23.50 9.66 19.02
N SER A 175 -23.09 10.81 19.55
CA SER A 175 -22.38 11.86 18.80
C SER A 175 -21.00 11.45 18.28
N VAL A 176 -20.25 10.62 19.02
CA VAL A 176 -18.93 10.14 18.60
C VAL A 176 -19.08 9.10 17.49
N ASN A 177 -20.04 8.18 17.62
CA ASN A 177 -20.33 7.21 16.57
C ASN A 177 -20.85 7.89 15.29
N ALA A 178 -21.69 8.94 15.43
CA ALA A 178 -22.14 9.74 14.31
C ALA A 178 -20.99 10.52 13.63
N LEU A 179 -20.06 11.07 14.40
CA LEU A 179 -18.86 11.72 13.88
C LEU A 179 -17.92 10.75 13.15
N LEU A 180 -17.74 9.53 13.69
CA LEU A 180 -16.95 8.49 13.02
C LEU A 180 -17.60 8.02 11.72
N ALA A 181 -18.92 7.80 11.73
CA ALA A 181 -19.67 7.43 10.52
C ALA A 181 -19.64 8.55 9.47
N LEU A 182 -19.79 9.80 9.89
CA LEU A 182 -19.68 10.97 9.01
C LEU A 182 -18.26 11.12 8.46
N GLY A 183 -17.23 10.93 9.28
CA GLY A 183 -15.84 10.94 8.82
C GLY A 183 -15.56 9.85 7.79
N LEU A 184 -16.08 8.65 8.00
CA LEU A 184 -15.96 7.54 7.03
C LEU A 184 -16.71 7.87 5.73
N LEU A 185 -17.94 8.38 5.81
CA LEU A 185 -18.74 8.78 4.65
C LEU A 185 -18.09 9.93 3.87
N LEU A 186 -17.56 10.94 4.56
CA LEU A 186 -16.84 12.04 3.94
C LEU A 186 -15.54 11.55 3.27
N SER A 187 -14.80 10.63 3.90
CA SER A 187 -13.60 10.05 3.29
C SER A 187 -13.88 9.27 2.00
N VAL A 188 -15.05 8.64 1.91
CA VAL A 188 -15.51 7.93 0.70
C VAL A 188 -16.10 8.91 -0.32
N GLY A 189 -16.78 9.97 0.12
CA GLY A 189 -17.45 10.97 -0.73
C GLY A 189 -16.57 12.12 -1.22
N GLN A 190 -15.32 12.22 -0.76
CA GLN A 190 -14.30 13.17 -1.23
C GLN A 190 -13.63 12.74 -2.56
N VAL A 191 -14.03 11.61 -3.12
CA VAL A 191 -13.48 11.00 -4.35
C VAL A 191 -14.40 11.24 -5.53
#